data_AF-A0A5J5GAM4-F1
#
_entry.id   AF-A0A5J5GAM4-F1
#
_cell.length_a   1.000
_cell.length_b   1.000
_cell.length_c   1.000
_cell.angle_alpha   90.00
_cell.angle_beta   90.00
_cell.angle_gamma   90.00
#
_symmetry.space_group_name_H-M   'P 1'
#
loop_
_entity.id
_entity.type
_entity.pdbx_description
1 polymer ?
#
loop_
_entity_poly.entity_id
_entity_poly.type
_entity_poly.pdbx_seq_one_letter_code
_entity_poly.pdbx_strand_id
1 'polypeptide(L)' 'MRGYNIWRPLMVIIVALLMRKLVTGIGTAFGMGAEAAAGLGMVAAILSALFMYTQYTKRNRK' A
#
# COMPACT_ATOMS: atom_id res chain seq x y z
N MET A 1 5.36 -19.58 23.36
CA MET A 1 4.81 -18.23 23.08
C MET A 1 4.20 -18.25 21.68
N ARG A 2 2.94 -17.82 21.58
CA ARG A 2 2.02 -18.02 20.44
C ARG A 2 2.60 -17.42 19.16
N GLY A 3 2.67 -18.21 18.09
CA GLY A 3 3.24 -17.85 16.80
C GLY A 3 2.61 -16.58 16.22
N TYR A 4 3.33 -15.46 16.32
CA TYR A 4 2.95 -14.24 15.65
C TYR A 4 3.06 -14.46 14.14
N ASN A 5 1.93 -14.38 13.44
CA ASN A 5 1.90 -14.55 12.00
C ASN A 5 2.40 -13.26 11.32
N ILE A 6 3.73 -13.06 11.34
CA ILE A 6 4.45 -11.91 10.77
C ILE A 6 4.11 -11.69 9.29
N TRP A 7 3.64 -12.74 8.61
CA TRP A 7 3.07 -12.68 7.26
C TRP A 7 1.97 -11.62 7.09
N ARG A 8 1.12 -11.38 8.09
CA ARG A 8 0.01 -10.41 7.98
C ARG A 8 0.52 -8.96 7.84
N PRO A 9 1.36 -8.43 8.75
CA PRO A 9 1.93 -7.09 8.58
C PRO A 9 2.89 -6.99 7.38
N LEU A 10 3.62 -8.05 7.04
CA LEU A 10 4.53 -8.06 5.89
C LEU A 10 3.78 -7.81 4.57
N MET A 11 2.63 -8.46 4.38
CA MET A 11 1.82 -8.30 3.16
C MET A 11 1.30 -6.87 2.99
N VAL A 12 0.97 -6.17 4.08
CA VAL A 12 0.54 -4.77 4.05
C VAL A 12 1.66 -3.86 3.57
N ILE A 13 2.88 -4.07 4.07
CA ILE A 13 4.07 -3.29 3.69
C ILE A 13 4.41 -3.53 2.21
N ILE A 14 4.40 -4.79 1.76
CA ILE A 14 4.70 -5.15 0.37
C ILE A 14 3.73 -4.44 -0.58
N VAL A 15 2.42 -4.51 -0.32
CA VAL A 15 1.41 -3.87 -1.18
C VAL A 15 1.49 -2.36 -1.16
N ALA A 16 1.77 -1.73 -0.01
CA ALA A 16 1.95 -0.29 0.08
C ALA A 16 3.13 0.19 -0.79
N LEU A 17 4.25 -0.53 -0.75
CA LEU A 17 5.43 -0.23 -1.58
C LEU A 17 5.16 -0.46 -3.07
N LEU A 18 4.44 -1.53 -3.41
CA LEU A 18 4.04 -1.86 -4.78
C LEU A 18 3.12 -0.78 -5.35
N MET A 19 2.12 -0.34 -4.59
CA MET A 19 1.22 0.72 -5.04
C MET A 19 1.93 2.05 -5.19
N ARG A 20 2.88 2.39 -4.31
CA ARG A 20 3.70 3.58 -4.49
C ARG A 20 4.45 3.54 -5.83
N LYS A 21 5.15 2.44 -6.11
CA LYS A 21 5.92 2.24 -7.36
C LYS A 21 5.02 2.30 -8.59
N LEU A 22 3.84 1.68 -8.53
CA LEU A 22 2.85 1.72 -9.60
C LEU A 22 2.33 3.14 -9.86
N VAL A 23 1.84 3.81 -8.83
CA VAL A 23 1.22 5.15 -8.97
C VAL A 23 2.26 6.19 -9.39
N THR A 24 3.47 6.12 -8.84
CA THR A 24 4.57 7.00 -9.30
C THR A 24 4.95 6.71 -10.74
N GLY A 25 5.15 5.44 -11.11
CA GLY A 25 5.51 5.05 -12.48
C GLY A 25 4.44 5.41 -13.51
N ILE A 26 3.17 5.16 -13.18
CA ILE A 26 2.01 5.56 -14.00
C ILE A 26 1.96 7.09 -14.07
N GLY A 27 1.99 7.81 -12.94
CA GLY A 27 1.96 9.27 -12.93
C GLY A 27 3.05 9.87 -13.82
N THR A 28 4.28 9.37 -13.72
CA THR A 28 5.38 9.81 -14.59
C THR A 28 5.17 9.44 -16.05
N ALA A 29 4.64 8.25 -16.35
CA ALA A 29 4.36 7.81 -17.73
C ALA A 29 3.22 8.62 -18.38
N PHE A 30 2.29 9.14 -17.58
CA PHE A 30 1.23 10.04 -18.00
C PHE A 30 1.69 11.51 -18.11
N GLY A 31 2.98 11.80 -17.91
CA GLY A 31 3.55 13.15 -18.03
C GLY A 31 3.39 14.02 -16.78
N MET A 32 3.00 13.45 -15.63
CA MET A 32 3.00 14.21 -14.38
C MET A 32 4.42 14.51 -13.91
N GLY A 33 4.63 15.73 -13.41
CA GLY A 33 5.88 16.11 -12.75
C GLY A 33 6.21 15.15 -11.60
N ALA A 34 7.50 14.81 -11.45
CA ALA A 34 7.97 13.82 -10.49
C ALA A 34 7.54 14.12 -9.04
N GLU A 35 7.50 15.40 -8.66
CA GLU A 35 6.97 15.90 -7.38
C GLU A 35 5.50 15.51 -7.16
N ALA A 36 4.64 15.79 -8.16
CA ALA A 36 3.21 15.50 -8.08
C ALA A 36 2.95 13.98 -8.08
N ALA A 37 3.69 13.23 -8.89
CA ALA A 37 3.60 11.77 -8.92
C ALA A 37 4.05 11.14 -7.60
N ALA A 38 5.11 11.67 -6.97
CA ALA A 38 5.59 11.22 -5.67
C ALA A 38 4.58 11.49 -4.55
N GLY A 39 3.95 12.67 -4.54
CA GLY A 39 2.89 13.03 -3.60
C GLY A 39 1.69 12.09 -3.71
N LEU A 40 1.18 11.86 -4.93
CA LEU A 40 0.09 10.91 -5.17
C LEU A 40 0.48 9.47 -4.81
N GLY A 41 1.70 9.05 -5.13
CA GLY A 41 2.20 7.73 -4.78
C GLY A 41 2.27 7.50 -3.26
N MET A 42 2.60 8.55 -2.48
CA MET A 42 2.62 8.48 -1.02
C MET A 42 1.20 8.36 -0.45
N VAL A 43 0.26 9.17 -0.94
CA VAL A 43 -1.16 9.09 -0.55
C VAL A 43 -1.74 7.72 -0.88
N ALA A 44 -1.48 7.22 -2.09
CA ALA A 44 -1.92 5.89 -2.52
C ALA A 44 -1.35 4.76 -1.65
N ALA A 45 -0.08 4.87 -1.22
CA ALA A 45 0.54 3.90 -0.33
C ALA A 45 -0.12 3.87 1.05
N ILE A 46 -0.41 5.04 1.62
CA ILE A 46 -1.09 5.16 2.93
C ILE A 46 -2.51 4.59 2.85
N LEU A 47 -3.28 4.97 1.82
CA LEU A 47 -4.63 4.46 1.60
C LEU A 47 -4.63 2.93 1.41
N SER A 48 -3.67 2.41 0.65
CA SER A 48 -3.53 0.96 0.44
C SER A 48 -3.21 0.21 1.73
N ALA A 49 -2.32 0.76 2.56
CA ALA A 49 -1.99 0.16 3.86
C ALA A 49 -3.20 0.11 4.79
N LEU A 50 -3.97 1.20 4.89
CA LEU A 50 -5.19 1.28 5.69
C LEU A 50 -6.29 0.35 5.16
N PHE A 51 -6.50 0.33 3.84
CA PHE A 51 -7.48 -0.55 3.20
C PHE A 51 -7.13 -2.03 3.45
N MET A 52 -5.85 -2.39 3.37
CA MET A 52 -5.43 -3.76 3.58
C MET A 52 -5.53 -4.16 5.06
N TYR A 53 -5.19 -3.27 5.99
CA TYR A 53 -5.39 -3.48 7.42
C TYR A 53 -6.87 -3.69 7.78
N THR A 54 -7.76 -2.87 7.21
CA THR A 54 -9.21 -3.00 7.43
C THR A 54 -9.77 -4.26 6.78
N GLN A 55 -9.31 -4.63 5.58
CA GLN A 55 -9.68 -5.89 4.92
C GLN A 55 -9.27 -7.12 5.73
N TYR A 56 -8.02 -7.16 6.20
CA TYR A 56 -7.55 -8.26 7.05
C TYR A 56 -8.30 -8.35 8.38
N THR A 57 -8.78 -7.23 8.91
CA THR A 57 -9.61 -7.20 10.12
C THR A 57 -11.03 -7.70 9.85
N LYS A 58 -11.65 -7.33 8.73
CA LYS A 58 -12.97 -7.83 8.30
C LYS A 58 -12.96 -9.34 7.99
N ARG A 59 -11.90 -9.84 7.36
CA ARG A 59 -11.79 -11.25 6.96
C ARG A 59 -11.64 -12.23 8.13
N ASN A 60 -11.24 -11.75 9.31
CA ASN A 60 -11.17 -12.54 10.55
C ASN A 60 -12.43 -12.44 11.43
N ARG A 61 -13.46 -11.67 11.02
CA ARG A 61 -14.74 -11.54 11.76
C ARG A 61 -15.84 -12.48 11.24
N LYS A 62 -15.49 -13.51 10.48
CA LYS A 62 -16.41 -14.59 10.08
C LYS A 62 -15.92 -15.91 10.63
#